data_AF-A0A6B0V409-F1
#
_entry.id   AF-A0A6B0V409-F1
#
_cell.length_a   1.000
_cell.length_b   1.000
_cell.length_c   1.000
_cell.angle_alpha   90.00
_cell.angle_beta   90.00
_cell.angle_gamma   90.00
#
_symmetry.space_group_name_H-M   'P 1'
#
loop_
_entity.id
_entity.type
_entity.pdbx_description
1 polymer ?
#
loop_
_entity_poly.entity_id
_entity_poly.type
_entity_poly.pdbx_seq_one_letter_code
_entity_poly.pdbx_strand_id
1 'polypeptide(L)'
;ILYSCYSGSCPFRVRIALALKNVDYEYKSVEVLKEGGEPGDQLSPEFTKKNPMQQLPVLEIDGEPISQSPILYSCYSGSCPYRVRIALALKNVDYEYKSVEVLKGGGEPGDQLSPEFTKKNPMQQLPLAIIEYLEEKYPEPRLLPDDIVLRAKVRAIAQLIASGIQPLQNVSVLRRLEAGKKLEWTTHFITKGFQGDKNIAENRENIGSIQVRVSAF
;
A
#
# COMPACT_ATOMS: atom_id res chain seq x y z
N ILE A 1 24.37 -12.34 -5.42
CA ILE A 1 24.02 -12.98 -6.72
C ILE A 1 22.90 -12.17 -7.36
N LEU A 2 23.03 -11.73 -8.61
CA LEU A 2 21.98 -11.02 -9.34
C LEU A 2 21.30 -11.97 -10.33
N TYR A 3 20.05 -12.34 -10.05
CA TYR A 3 19.16 -13.00 -11.00
C TYR A 3 18.56 -11.96 -11.93
N SER A 4 18.87 -12.06 -13.22
CA SER A 4 18.57 -11.00 -14.18
C SER A 4 18.38 -11.56 -15.59
N CYS A 5 17.57 -10.88 -16.41
CA CYS A 5 17.56 -11.08 -17.86
C CYS A 5 18.32 -9.95 -18.55
N TYR A 6 19.01 -10.26 -19.65
CA TYR A 6 19.84 -9.28 -20.34
C TYR A 6 18.99 -8.15 -20.97
N SER A 7 17.86 -8.50 -21.58
CA SER A 7 16.97 -7.59 -22.31
C SER A 7 16.02 -6.75 -21.45
N GLY A 8 15.95 -6.99 -20.14
CA GLY A 8 15.01 -6.31 -19.26
C GLY A 8 15.49 -4.91 -18.83
N SER A 9 14.59 -3.93 -18.88
CA SER A 9 14.86 -2.55 -18.44
C SER A 9 15.07 -2.44 -16.92
N CYS A 10 14.29 -3.14 -16.10
CA CYS A 10 14.46 -3.16 -14.64
C CYS A 10 15.79 -3.84 -14.22
N PRO A 11 16.14 -5.03 -14.74
CA PRO A 11 17.44 -5.64 -14.49
C PRO A 11 18.63 -4.79 -14.95
N PHE A 12 18.50 -4.07 -16.06
CA PHE A 12 19.55 -3.17 -16.54
C PHE A 12 19.86 -2.04 -15.55
N ARG A 13 18.85 -1.46 -14.89
CA ARG A 13 19.04 -0.42 -13.86
C ARG A 13 19.88 -0.93 -12.68
N VAL A 14 19.63 -2.17 -12.23
CA VAL A 14 20.38 -2.78 -11.12
C VAL A 14 21.83 -3.07 -11.53
N ARG A 15 22.06 -3.56 -12.76
CA ARG A 15 23.43 -3.73 -13.27
C ARG A 15 24.22 -2.41 -13.32
N ILE A 16 23.60 -1.32 -13.78
CA ILE A 16 24.21 0.01 -13.76
C ILE A 16 24.50 0.46 -12.32
N ALA A 17 23.55 0.30 -11.41
CA ALA A 17 23.72 0.71 -10.01
C ALA A 17 24.89 -0.03 -9.33
N LEU A 18 24.99 -1.35 -9.53
CA LEU A 18 26.09 -2.15 -8.99
C LEU A 18 27.44 -1.75 -9.60
N ALA A 19 27.49 -1.52 -10.93
CA ALA A 19 28.69 -1.04 -11.61
C ALA A 19 29.13 0.35 -11.12
N LEU A 20 28.19 1.29 -10.96
CA LEU A 20 28.48 2.64 -10.43
C LEU A 20 28.98 2.63 -8.99
N LYS A 21 28.54 1.65 -8.20
CA LYS A 21 28.98 1.46 -6.80
C LYS A 21 30.22 0.58 -6.68
N ASN A 22 30.77 0.11 -7.80
CA ASN A 22 31.92 -0.78 -7.84
C ASN A 22 31.71 -2.03 -6.96
N VAL A 23 30.48 -2.56 -6.97
CA VAL A 23 30.11 -3.76 -6.23
C VAL A 23 30.20 -4.95 -7.18
N ASP A 24 31.12 -5.86 -6.89
CA ASP A 24 31.22 -7.14 -7.60
C ASP A 24 29.99 -8.01 -7.31
N TYR A 25 29.49 -8.70 -8.34
CA TYR A 25 28.36 -9.60 -8.20
C TYR A 25 28.42 -10.77 -9.19
N GLU A 26 27.93 -11.93 -8.76
CA GLU A 26 27.69 -13.06 -9.64
C GLU A 26 26.39 -12.84 -10.43
N TYR A 27 26.45 -12.86 -11.76
CA TYR A 27 25.28 -12.74 -12.63
C TYR A 27 24.68 -14.12 -12.94
N LYS A 28 23.41 -14.34 -12.60
CA LYS A 28 22.64 -15.51 -13.01
C LYS A 28 21.56 -15.11 -14.02
N SER A 29 21.69 -15.63 -15.23
CA SER A 29 20.69 -15.40 -16.28
C SER A 29 19.39 -16.12 -15.92
N VAL A 30 18.27 -15.41 -16.05
CA VAL A 30 16.93 -16.00 -15.94
C VAL A 30 16.19 -15.68 -17.24
N GLU A 31 15.77 -16.72 -17.95
CA GLU A 31 15.01 -16.56 -19.19
C GLU A 31 13.58 -16.17 -18.88
N VAL A 32 13.10 -15.09 -19.50
CA VAL A 32 11.72 -14.58 -19.32
C VAL A 32 10.73 -15.27 -20.26
N LEU A 33 11.23 -15.77 -21.38
CA LEU A 33 10.51 -16.50 -22.41
C LEU A 33 11.49 -17.49 -23.03
N LYS A 34 11.09 -18.76 -23.13
CA LYS A 34 11.89 -19.80 -23.75
C LYS A 34 11.70 -19.81 -25.26
N GLU A 35 12.63 -20.44 -25.95
CA GLU A 35 12.51 -20.68 -27.40
C GLU A 35 11.21 -21.46 -27.70
N GLY A 36 10.44 -21.02 -28.69
CA GLY A 36 9.11 -21.57 -28.99
C GLY A 36 7.95 -20.91 -28.26
N GLY A 37 8.19 -19.88 -27.43
CA GLY A 37 7.12 -19.13 -26.74
C GLY A 37 6.66 -19.76 -25.43
N GLU A 38 7.37 -20.78 -24.97
CA GLU A 38 7.13 -21.43 -23.68
C GLU A 38 7.43 -20.47 -22.51
N PRO A 39 6.74 -20.61 -21.37
CA PRO A 39 6.99 -19.79 -20.19
C PRO A 39 8.43 -19.87 -19.68
N GLY A 40 9.01 -18.71 -19.35
CA GLY A 40 10.37 -18.62 -18.84
C GLY A 40 10.59 -19.16 -17.43
N ASP A 41 11.85 -19.27 -17.04
CA ASP A 41 12.29 -19.82 -15.76
C ASP A 41 11.86 -18.98 -14.55
N GLN A 42 11.47 -17.71 -14.76
CA GLN A 42 10.91 -16.85 -13.71
C GLN A 42 9.58 -17.37 -13.16
N LEU A 43 8.88 -18.22 -13.91
CA LEU A 43 7.64 -18.87 -13.45
C LEU A 43 7.87 -20.22 -12.76
N SER A 44 9.12 -20.70 -12.70
CA SER A 44 9.43 -21.98 -12.06
C SER A 44 9.09 -21.96 -10.55
N PRO A 45 8.75 -23.12 -9.95
CA PRO A 45 8.56 -23.21 -8.51
C PRO A 45 9.78 -22.77 -7.70
N GLU A 46 10.99 -23.08 -8.21
CA GLU A 46 12.26 -22.67 -7.61
C GLU A 46 12.43 -21.16 -7.58
N PHE A 47 12.11 -20.48 -8.69
CA PHE A 47 12.19 -19.02 -8.77
C PHE A 47 11.06 -18.34 -7.97
N THR A 48 9.87 -18.93 -7.95
CA THR A 48 8.73 -18.45 -7.15
C THR A 48 9.06 -18.45 -5.65
N LYS A 49 9.86 -19.41 -5.17
CA LYS A 49 10.35 -19.41 -3.78
C LYS A 49 11.27 -18.22 -3.48
N LYS A 50 12.05 -17.75 -4.46
CA LYS A 50 12.93 -16.58 -4.34
C LYS A 50 12.18 -15.26 -4.49
N ASN A 51 11.22 -15.21 -5.40
CA ASN A 51 10.34 -14.07 -5.60
C ASN A 51 8.93 -14.55 -5.93
N PRO A 52 7.99 -14.54 -4.96
CA PRO A 52 6.60 -14.95 -5.20
C PRO A 52 5.89 -14.13 -6.29
N MET A 53 6.40 -12.93 -6.62
CA MET A 53 5.88 -12.11 -7.71
C MET A 53 6.38 -12.54 -9.10
N GLN A 54 7.29 -13.52 -9.19
CA GLN A 54 7.80 -14.09 -10.45
C GLN A 54 8.40 -13.03 -11.40
N GLN A 55 9.02 -12.01 -10.82
CA GLN A 55 9.58 -10.85 -11.54
C GLN A 55 11.10 -10.77 -11.41
N LEU A 56 11.75 -10.09 -12.35
CA LEU A 56 13.18 -9.79 -12.38
C LEU A 56 13.39 -8.27 -12.34
N PRO A 57 14.51 -7.78 -11.75
CA PRO A 57 15.61 -8.55 -11.19
C PRO A 57 15.34 -9.03 -9.75
N VAL A 58 16.10 -10.04 -9.31
CA VAL A 58 16.20 -10.43 -7.90
C VAL A 58 17.68 -10.38 -7.50
N LEU A 59 18.04 -9.54 -6.54
CA LEU A 59 19.39 -9.44 -6.00
C LEU A 59 19.45 -10.21 -4.67
N GLU A 60 20.21 -11.29 -4.63
CA GLU A 60 20.46 -12.05 -3.42
C GLU A 60 21.72 -11.54 -2.71
N ILE A 61 21.58 -11.10 -1.46
CA ILE A 61 22.66 -10.61 -0.59
C ILE A 61 22.69 -11.53 0.64
N ASP A 62 23.83 -12.16 0.93
CA ASP A 62 24.00 -13.08 2.07
C ASP A 62 22.94 -14.20 2.16
N GLY A 63 22.43 -14.65 1.01
CA GLY A 63 21.39 -15.68 0.89
C GLY A 63 19.95 -15.15 0.93
N GLU A 64 19.76 -13.86 1.20
CA GLU A 64 18.44 -13.21 1.25
C GLU A 64 18.06 -12.58 -0.09
N PRO A 65 16.95 -12.99 -0.74
CA PRO A 65 16.52 -12.45 -2.03
C PRO A 65 15.82 -11.09 -1.88
N ILE A 66 16.30 -10.10 -2.63
CA ILE A 66 15.74 -8.75 -2.75
C ILE A 66 15.14 -8.60 -4.14
N SER A 67 13.81 -8.52 -4.27
CA SER A 67 13.11 -8.40 -5.55
C SER A 67 12.46 -7.03 -5.76
N GLN A 68 11.98 -6.79 -6.98
CA GLN A 68 11.33 -5.54 -7.35
C GLN A 68 10.16 -5.18 -6.41
N SER A 69 10.09 -3.90 -6.11
CA SER A 69 9.12 -3.22 -5.27
C SER A 69 7.65 -3.60 -5.54
N PRO A 70 6.81 -3.77 -4.50
CA PRO A 70 5.38 -4.09 -4.67
C PRO A 70 4.66 -3.07 -5.57
N ILE A 71 3.69 -3.53 -6.37
CA ILE A 71 2.83 -2.64 -7.17
C ILE A 71 1.66 -2.15 -6.30
N LEU A 72 1.57 -0.84 -6.08
CA LEU A 72 0.44 -0.22 -5.42
C LEU A 72 -0.56 0.32 -6.47
N TYR A 73 -1.69 -0.36 -6.59
CA TYR A 73 -2.86 0.16 -7.29
C TYR A 73 -3.60 1.16 -6.41
N SER A 74 -3.59 2.44 -6.80
CA SER A 74 -4.06 3.52 -5.92
C SER A 74 -4.71 4.65 -6.71
N CYS A 75 -5.71 5.29 -6.12
CA CYS A 75 -6.19 6.59 -6.55
C CYS A 75 -5.51 7.69 -5.74
N TYR A 76 -4.98 8.72 -6.42
CA TYR A 76 -4.16 9.73 -5.74
C TYR A 76 -4.98 10.56 -4.74
N SER A 77 -6.26 10.79 -5.03
CA SER A 77 -7.17 11.62 -4.25
C SER A 77 -7.90 10.86 -3.11
N GLY A 78 -7.69 9.55 -2.98
CA GLY A 78 -8.38 8.75 -1.95
C GLY A 78 -7.70 8.79 -0.59
N SER A 79 -8.48 8.98 0.48
CA SER A 79 -7.96 9.00 1.86
C SER A 79 -7.43 7.64 2.34
N CYS A 80 -8.03 6.52 1.93
CA CYS A 80 -7.53 5.17 2.26
C CYS A 80 -6.18 4.84 1.59
N PRO A 81 -6.02 4.99 0.25
CA PRO A 81 -4.73 4.76 -0.40
C PRO A 81 -3.65 5.74 0.04
N TYR A 82 -4.01 6.95 0.48
CA TYR A 82 -3.06 7.88 1.08
C TYR A 82 -2.40 7.32 2.36
N ARG A 83 -3.15 6.62 3.22
CA ARG A 83 -2.59 5.98 4.44
C ARG A 83 -1.57 4.89 4.10
N VAL A 84 -1.85 4.09 3.08
CA VAL A 84 -0.92 3.03 2.62
C VAL A 84 0.35 3.63 2.04
N ARG A 85 0.24 4.73 1.26
CA ARG A 85 1.42 5.45 0.76
C ARG A 85 2.27 6.05 1.87
N ILE A 86 1.64 6.63 2.90
CA ILE A 86 2.35 7.10 4.10
C ILE A 86 3.05 5.94 4.80
N ALA A 87 2.35 4.82 5.01
CA ALA A 87 2.95 3.64 5.66
C ALA A 87 4.16 3.12 4.87
N LEU A 88 4.05 2.97 3.55
CA LEU A 88 5.16 2.56 2.67
C LEU A 88 6.33 3.56 2.73
N ALA A 89 6.05 4.86 2.70
CA ALA A 89 7.07 5.90 2.79
C ALA A 89 7.77 5.90 4.15
N LEU A 90 7.02 5.77 5.25
CA LEU A 90 7.58 5.67 6.60
C LEU A 90 8.43 4.41 6.76
N LYS A 91 7.99 3.28 6.19
CA LYS A 91 8.74 2.02 6.17
C LYS A 91 9.94 2.03 5.21
N ASN A 92 10.12 3.09 4.43
CA ASN A 92 11.13 3.18 3.38
C ASN A 92 11.05 2.01 2.38
N VAL A 93 9.82 1.60 2.03
CA VAL A 93 9.55 0.54 1.06
C VAL A 93 9.24 1.18 -0.27
N ASP A 94 10.13 1.00 -1.25
CA ASP A 94 9.88 1.38 -2.63
C ASP A 94 8.67 0.61 -3.18
N TYR A 95 7.87 1.26 -4.02
CA TYR A 95 6.71 0.65 -4.68
C TYR A 95 6.48 1.24 -6.07
N GLU A 96 5.96 0.44 -7.00
CA GLU A 96 5.49 0.92 -8.29
C GLU A 96 4.06 1.44 -8.15
N TYR A 97 3.83 2.72 -8.41
CA TYR A 97 2.49 3.30 -8.36
C TYR A 97 1.75 3.06 -9.68
N LYS A 98 0.61 2.37 -9.63
CA LYS A 98 -0.33 2.28 -10.75
C LYS A 98 -1.61 3.03 -10.42
N SER A 99 -1.87 4.10 -11.16
CA SER A 99 -3.08 4.90 -10.98
C SER A 99 -4.32 4.07 -11.29
N VAL A 100 -5.30 4.14 -10.40
CA VAL A 100 -6.66 3.63 -10.64
C VAL A 100 -7.63 4.78 -10.46
N GLU A 101 -8.37 5.10 -11.52
CA GLU A 101 -9.37 6.16 -11.44
C GLU A 101 -10.61 5.69 -10.67
N VAL A 102 -11.09 6.54 -9.77
CA VAL A 102 -12.34 6.32 -9.02
C VAL A 102 -13.55 6.73 -9.87
N LEU A 103 -13.37 7.80 -10.65
CA LEU A 103 -14.33 8.37 -11.59
C LEU A 103 -13.57 8.79 -12.84
N LYS A 104 -14.13 8.48 -14.01
CA LYS A 104 -13.65 9.00 -15.30
C LYS A 104 -14.18 10.42 -15.52
N GLY A 105 -13.58 11.13 -16.48
CA GLY A 105 -14.09 12.41 -16.96
C GLY A 105 -15.59 12.32 -17.29
N GLY A 106 -16.39 13.26 -16.78
CA GLY A 106 -17.85 13.26 -16.96
C GLY A 106 -18.65 12.55 -15.86
N GLY A 107 -18.00 11.98 -14.83
CA GLY A 107 -18.69 11.38 -13.67
C GLY A 107 -18.97 9.88 -13.81
N GLU A 108 -18.55 9.29 -14.91
CA GLU A 108 -18.64 7.85 -15.18
C GLU A 108 -17.83 7.01 -14.15
N PRO A 109 -18.26 5.79 -13.82
CA PRO A 109 -17.49 4.82 -13.05
C PRO A 109 -16.03 4.65 -13.52
N GLY A 110 -15.08 4.83 -12.60
CA GLY A 110 -13.65 4.62 -12.83
C GLY A 110 -13.24 3.14 -12.91
N ASP A 111 -11.97 2.90 -13.26
CA ASP A 111 -11.42 1.55 -13.50
C ASP A 111 -11.43 0.64 -12.25
N GLN A 112 -11.61 1.22 -11.06
CA GLN A 112 -11.84 0.49 -9.82
C GLN A 112 -13.07 -0.44 -9.87
N LEU A 113 -14.04 -0.13 -10.74
CA LEU A 113 -15.28 -0.90 -10.95
C LEU A 113 -15.19 -1.86 -12.15
N SER A 114 -14.03 -1.94 -12.81
CA SER A 114 -13.84 -2.90 -13.91
C SER A 114 -13.95 -4.34 -13.39
N PRO A 115 -14.40 -5.30 -14.21
CA PRO A 115 -14.44 -6.72 -13.84
C PRO A 115 -13.07 -7.25 -13.40
N GLU A 116 -12.00 -6.75 -14.02
CA GLU A 116 -10.62 -7.12 -13.68
C GLU A 116 -10.22 -6.66 -12.28
N PHE A 117 -10.54 -5.42 -11.91
CA PHE A 117 -10.27 -4.90 -10.57
C PHE A 117 -11.20 -5.45 -9.50
N THR A 118 -12.46 -5.71 -9.83
CA THR A 118 -13.43 -6.31 -8.91
C THR A 118 -13.00 -7.73 -8.51
N LYS A 119 -12.33 -8.48 -9.40
CA LYS A 119 -11.73 -9.78 -9.03
C LYS A 119 -10.58 -9.63 -8.02
N LYS A 120 -9.79 -8.55 -8.11
CA LYS A 120 -8.63 -8.28 -7.26
C LYS A 120 -9.00 -7.62 -5.93
N ASN A 121 -10.03 -6.78 -5.92
CA ASN A 121 -10.58 -6.12 -4.74
C ASN A 121 -12.12 -6.21 -4.75
N PRO A 122 -12.69 -7.37 -4.40
CA PRO A 122 -14.14 -7.59 -4.44
C PRO A 122 -14.93 -6.64 -3.56
N MET A 123 -14.33 -6.16 -2.47
CA MET A 123 -14.95 -5.22 -1.53
C MET A 123 -14.75 -3.75 -1.92
N GLN A 124 -13.94 -3.46 -2.95
CA GLN A 124 -13.64 -2.10 -3.42
C GLN A 124 -13.15 -1.16 -2.30
N GLN A 125 -12.50 -1.73 -1.29
CA GLN A 125 -11.98 -1.03 -0.12
C GLN A 125 -10.50 -1.34 0.03
N LEU A 126 -9.72 -0.38 0.54
CA LEU A 126 -8.36 -0.63 1.00
C LEU A 126 -8.42 -0.87 2.52
N PRO A 127 -8.23 -2.11 3.00
CA PRO A 127 -8.35 -2.42 4.41
C PRO A 127 -7.11 -1.97 5.19
N LEU A 128 -7.30 -1.62 6.47
CA LEU A 128 -6.21 -1.46 7.45
C LEU A 128 -5.27 -2.67 7.50
N ALA A 129 -5.73 -3.85 7.06
CA ALA A 129 -4.95 -5.07 6.95
C ALA A 129 -3.66 -4.91 6.14
N ILE A 130 -3.62 -4.01 5.14
CA ILE A 130 -2.37 -3.75 4.40
C ILE A 130 -1.33 -3.07 5.31
N ILE A 131 -1.76 -2.15 6.17
CA ILE A 131 -0.85 -1.43 7.09
C ILE A 131 -0.37 -2.39 8.18
N GLU A 132 -1.23 -3.25 8.72
CA GLU A 132 -0.83 -4.29 9.68
C GLU A 132 0.14 -5.29 9.05
N TYR A 133 -0.10 -5.70 7.79
CA TYR A 133 0.85 -6.53 7.05
C TYR A 133 2.22 -5.86 6.87
N LEU A 134 2.24 -4.56 6.58
CA LEU A 134 3.50 -3.81 6.47
C LEU A 134 4.21 -3.68 7.82
N GLU A 135 3.46 -3.53 8.91
CA GLU A 135 4.01 -3.51 10.27
C GLU A 135 4.63 -4.86 10.65
N GLU A 136 3.98 -5.98 10.31
CA GLU A 136 4.50 -7.32 10.59
C GLU A 136 5.68 -7.70 9.69
N LYS A 137 5.58 -7.39 8.39
CA LYS A 137 6.62 -7.74 7.40
C LYS A 137 7.87 -6.87 7.52
N TYR A 138 7.71 -5.59 7.86
CA TYR A 138 8.81 -4.65 8.04
C TYR A 138 8.76 -4.08 9.45
N PRO A 139 9.28 -4.80 10.47
CA PRO A 139 9.13 -4.41 11.88
C PRO A 139 9.72 -3.02 12.18
N GLU A 140 10.77 -2.63 11.47
CA GLU A 140 11.40 -1.32 11.58
C GLU A 140 11.30 -0.54 10.26
N PRO A 141 11.09 0.78 10.32
CA PRO A 141 10.76 1.59 11.50
C PRO A 141 9.31 1.36 11.97
N ARG A 142 9.06 1.25 13.28
CA ARG A 142 7.72 0.95 13.83
C ARG A 142 6.68 2.01 13.47
N LEU A 143 5.50 1.58 13.02
CA LEU A 143 4.33 2.47 12.85
C LEU A 143 3.50 2.56 14.12
N LEU A 144 3.63 1.55 14.99
CA LEU A 144 2.92 1.46 16.25
C LEU A 144 3.89 1.59 17.43
N PRO A 145 3.44 2.10 18.59
CA PRO A 145 4.24 2.11 19.82
C PRO A 145 4.61 0.70 20.29
N ASP A 146 5.58 0.61 21.21
CA ASP A 146 5.95 -0.66 21.85
C ASP A 146 4.94 -1.09 22.90
N ASP A 147 4.46 -0.13 23.69
CA ASP A 147 3.52 -0.38 24.77
C ASP A 147 2.20 -0.95 24.23
N ILE A 148 1.78 -2.09 24.77
CA ILE A 148 0.60 -2.83 24.31
C ILE A 148 -0.69 -2.02 24.45
N VAL A 149 -0.80 -1.17 25.49
CA VAL A 149 -1.97 -0.33 25.72
C VAL A 149 -1.99 0.81 24.69
N LEU A 150 -0.85 1.43 24.41
CA LEU A 150 -0.73 2.45 23.37
C LEU A 150 -0.99 1.87 21.98
N ARG A 151 -0.51 0.66 21.67
CA ARG A 151 -0.85 -0.06 20.42
C ARG A 151 -2.35 -0.26 20.28
N ALA A 152 -3.02 -0.70 21.34
CA ALA A 152 -4.47 -0.87 21.35
C ALA A 152 -5.20 0.45 21.11
N LYS A 153 -4.74 1.56 21.74
CA LYS A 153 -5.31 2.90 21.51
C LYS A 153 -5.14 3.37 20.06
N VAL A 154 -3.94 3.23 19.48
CA VAL A 154 -3.69 3.59 18.08
C VAL A 154 -4.57 2.78 17.13
N ARG A 155 -4.73 1.47 17.37
CA ARG A 155 -5.64 0.62 16.59
C ARG A 155 -7.10 1.02 16.76
N ALA A 156 -7.53 1.37 17.96
CA ALA A 156 -8.89 1.84 18.23
C ALA A 156 -9.21 3.11 17.43
N ILE A 157 -8.31 4.09 17.44
CA ILE A 157 -8.44 5.31 16.62
C ILE A 157 -8.45 4.97 15.13
N ALA A 158 -7.50 4.16 14.66
CA ALA A 158 -7.42 3.77 13.27
C ALA A 158 -8.70 3.07 12.79
N GLN A 159 -9.27 2.17 13.60
CA GLN A 159 -10.53 1.49 13.33
C GLN A 159 -11.74 2.44 13.39
N LEU A 160 -11.79 3.37 14.34
CA LEU A 160 -12.87 4.36 14.39
C LEU A 160 -12.93 5.15 13.09
N ILE A 161 -11.78 5.58 12.57
CA ILE A 161 -11.72 6.31 11.31
C ILE A 161 -12.05 5.36 10.13
N ALA A 162 -11.48 4.16 10.10
CA ALA A 162 -11.64 3.22 8.98
C ALA A 162 -13.04 2.61 8.86
N SER A 163 -13.75 2.44 9.97
CA SER A 163 -15.05 1.75 10.03
C SER A 163 -16.19 2.67 10.46
N GLY A 164 -15.93 3.64 11.35
CA GLY A 164 -16.94 4.54 11.89
C GLY A 164 -17.11 5.86 11.13
N ILE A 165 -16.11 6.29 10.36
CA ILE A 165 -16.15 7.55 9.60
C ILE A 165 -16.13 7.29 8.09
N GLN A 166 -15.06 6.63 7.61
CA GLN A 166 -14.78 6.52 6.18
C GLN A 166 -15.90 5.83 5.37
N PRO A 167 -16.53 4.73 5.81
CA PRO A 167 -17.55 4.08 5.00
C PRO A 167 -18.79 4.95 4.82
N LEU A 168 -19.12 5.77 5.82
CA LEU A 168 -20.33 6.59 5.86
C LEU A 168 -20.23 7.84 4.99
N GLN A 169 -19.01 8.31 4.68
CA GLN A 169 -18.76 9.39 3.72
C GLN A 169 -18.36 8.88 2.33
N ASN A 170 -18.31 7.56 2.11
CA ASN A 170 -17.92 7.01 0.82
C ASN A 170 -18.90 7.43 -0.30
N VAL A 171 -18.37 7.72 -1.49
CA VAL A 171 -19.16 8.14 -2.66
C VAL A 171 -20.29 7.16 -2.98
N SER A 172 -20.11 5.86 -2.79
CA SER A 172 -21.16 4.84 -3.02
C SER A 172 -22.35 5.01 -2.07
N VAL A 173 -22.10 5.41 -0.82
CA VAL A 173 -23.12 5.72 0.18
C VAL A 173 -23.75 7.08 -0.12
N LEU A 174 -22.92 8.11 -0.38
CA LEU A 174 -23.41 9.46 -0.68
C LEU A 174 -24.28 9.52 -1.96
N ARG A 175 -24.06 8.62 -2.93
CA ARG A 175 -24.91 8.50 -4.13
C ARG A 175 -26.33 8.04 -3.82
N ARG A 176 -26.57 7.35 -2.70
CA ARG A 176 -27.90 6.90 -2.27
C ARG A 176 -28.69 7.98 -1.53
N LEU A 177 -28.06 9.10 -1.21
CA LEU A 177 -28.68 10.22 -0.50
C LEU A 177 -29.18 11.30 -1.47
N GLU A 178 -30.27 11.96 -1.11
CA GLU A 178 -30.76 13.17 -1.75
C GLU A 178 -29.66 14.25 -1.76
N ALA A 179 -29.55 15.04 -2.84
CA ALA A 179 -28.48 16.01 -3.03
C ALA A 179 -28.31 16.98 -1.84
N GLY A 180 -29.41 17.47 -1.28
CA GLY A 180 -29.40 18.41 -0.14
C GLY A 180 -28.95 17.79 1.19
N LYS A 181 -28.97 16.46 1.34
CA LYS A 181 -28.67 15.79 2.62
C LYS A 181 -27.23 15.31 2.75
N LYS A 182 -26.45 15.32 1.67
CA LYS A 182 -25.08 14.77 1.64
C LYS A 182 -24.13 15.51 2.57
N LEU A 183 -24.21 16.85 2.60
CA LEU A 183 -23.34 17.68 3.45
C LEU A 183 -23.67 17.49 4.94
N GLU A 184 -24.95 17.52 5.31
CA GLU A 184 -25.40 17.30 6.68
C GLU A 184 -25.00 15.91 7.18
N TRP A 185 -25.26 14.87 6.38
CA TRP A 185 -24.87 13.49 6.66
C TRP A 185 -23.36 13.36 6.91
N THR A 186 -22.56 13.89 5.98
CA THR A 186 -21.10 13.82 6.07
C THR A 186 -20.58 14.56 7.31
N THR A 187 -21.10 15.76 7.56
CA THR A 187 -20.74 16.57 8.73
C THR A 187 -21.08 15.86 10.04
N HIS A 188 -22.26 15.23 10.12
CA HIS A 188 -22.70 14.50 11.30
C HIS A 188 -21.73 13.36 11.65
N PHE A 189 -21.44 12.46 10.70
CA PHE A 189 -20.60 11.29 10.98
C PHE A 189 -19.12 11.63 11.19
N ILE A 190 -18.61 12.67 10.52
CA ILE A 190 -17.27 13.20 10.81
C ILE A 190 -17.21 13.77 12.23
N THR A 191 -18.17 14.60 12.61
CA THR A 191 -18.20 15.24 13.94
C THR A 191 -18.34 14.18 15.04
N LYS A 192 -19.24 13.21 14.87
CA LYS A 192 -19.45 12.12 15.80
C LYS A 192 -18.20 11.25 15.96
N GLY A 193 -17.51 10.95 14.85
CA GLY A 193 -16.26 10.21 14.87
C GLY A 193 -15.17 10.93 15.65
N PHE A 194 -14.95 12.23 15.37
CA PHE A 194 -13.94 13.02 16.08
C PHE A 194 -14.26 13.25 17.56
N GLN A 195 -15.54 13.29 17.94
CA GLN A 195 -15.92 13.29 19.37
C GLN A 195 -15.56 11.97 20.05
N GLY A 196 -15.71 10.84 19.36
CA GLY A 196 -15.21 9.54 19.83
C GLY A 196 -13.69 9.54 19.99
N ASP A 197 -12.95 10.08 19.01
CA ASP A 197 -11.48 10.19 19.08
C ASP A 197 -11.01 11.03 20.26
N LYS A 198 -11.67 12.15 20.56
CA LYS A 198 -11.33 13.01 21.72
C LYS A 198 -11.43 12.24 23.02
N ASN A 199 -12.49 11.48 23.23
CA ASN A 199 -12.65 10.68 24.45
C ASN A 199 -11.59 9.58 24.57
N ILE A 200 -11.15 8.99 23.46
CA ILE A 200 -10.06 8.00 23.43
C ILE A 200 -8.71 8.69 23.73
N ALA A 201 -8.51 9.89 23.18
CA ALA A 201 -7.27 10.65 23.28
C ALA A 201 -7.11 11.42 24.60
N GLU A 202 -8.19 11.79 25.31
CA GLU A 202 -8.18 12.56 26.56
C GLU A 202 -7.83 11.74 27.81
N ASN A 203 -7.79 10.41 27.71
CA ASN A 203 -7.19 9.50 28.71
C ASN A 203 -5.64 9.55 28.66
N ARG A 204 -5.10 10.76 28.90
CA ARG A 204 -3.77 11.30 28.51
C ARG A 204 -2.58 11.01 29.42
N GLU A 205 -2.63 10.08 30.35
CA GLU A 205 -1.47 9.96 31.26
C GLU A 205 -0.17 9.42 30.63
N ASN A 206 -0.09 9.01 29.36
CA ASN A 206 1.17 8.46 28.82
C ASN A 206 1.43 8.58 27.30
N ILE A 207 0.78 9.50 26.58
CA ILE A 207 1.07 9.67 25.13
C ILE A 207 2.02 10.85 24.97
N GLY A 208 3.32 10.55 24.85
CA GLY A 208 4.34 11.50 24.43
C GLY A 208 3.87 12.28 23.19
N SER A 209 4.06 13.59 23.23
CA SER A 209 3.50 14.58 22.32
C SER A 209 3.70 14.24 20.84
N ILE A 210 2.67 13.69 20.20
CA ILE A 210 2.51 13.78 18.73
C ILE A 210 1.56 14.95 18.47
N GLN A 211 2.11 16.15 18.30
CA GLN A 211 1.36 17.29 17.79
C GLN A 211 1.10 17.07 16.28
N VAL A 212 -0.04 16.47 15.94
CA VAL A 212 -0.57 16.59 14.58
C VAL A 212 -1.23 17.96 14.47
N ARG A 213 -0.49 18.96 13.95
CA ARG A 213 -1.10 20.20 13.48
C ARG A 213 -1.92 19.88 12.23
N VAL A 214 -3.24 19.79 12.39
CA VAL A 214 -4.18 19.87 11.27
C VAL A 214 -4.30 21.34 10.90
N SER A 215 -3.42 21.83 10.03
CA SER A 215 -3.67 23.08 9.29
C SER A 215 -4.64 22.78 8.15
N ALA A 216 -5.68 23.61 8.08
CA ALA A 216 -6.95 23.35 7.42
C ALA A 216 -7.00 23.79 5.94
N PHE A 217 -7.91 23.14 5.20
CA PHE A 217 -8.50 23.48 3.89
C PHE A 217 -7.59 23.50 2.66
#